data_AF-A0A1I7GX43-F1
#
_entry.id   AF-A0A1I7GX43-F1
#
_cell.length_a   1.000
_cell.length_b   1.000
_cell.length_c   1.000
_cell.angle_alpha   90.00
_cell.angle_beta   90.00
_cell.angle_gamma   90.00
#
_symmetry.space_group_name_H-M   'P 1'
#
loop_
_entity.id
_entity.type
_entity.pdbx_description
1 polymer ?
#
loop_
_entity_poly.entity_id
_entity_poly.type
_entity_poly.pdbx_seq_one_letter_code
_entity_poly.pdbx_strand_id
1 'polypeptide(L)'
;MKYFRLYPTVKLVSTCKNSCLYDFVNGLMIKLDDKTNQLLNNYSNGIDETDESINILNKLEELGLGFYTDTIKFQEDFENTDIELRKVIMPSNNTIQKVFIELGSECNLVYNL
;
A
#
# COMPACT_ATOMS: atom_id res chain seq x y z
N MET A 1 -9.38 -1.20 24.98
CA MET A 1 -10.11 -1.68 23.78
C MET A 1 -9.06 -1.79 22.69
N LYS A 2 -8.87 -2.98 22.12
CA LYS A 2 -7.85 -3.20 21.09
C LYS A 2 -8.47 -2.90 19.73
N TYR A 3 -7.71 -2.28 18.84
CA TYR A 3 -8.12 -1.97 17.48
C TYR A 3 -7.24 -2.74 16.51
N PHE A 4 -7.85 -3.40 15.52
CA PHE A 4 -7.09 -4.01 14.44
C PHE A 4 -6.60 -2.96 13.46
N ARG A 5 -5.33 -3.07 13.05
CA ARG A 5 -4.72 -2.20 12.05
C ARG A 5 -3.95 -3.04 11.03
N LEU A 6 -4.15 -2.74 9.74
CA LEU A 6 -3.31 -3.30 8.67
C LEU A 6 -1.87 -2.77 8.79
N TYR A 7 -0.89 -3.60 8.46
CA TYR A 7 0.48 -3.12 8.37
C TYR A 7 0.57 -1.98 7.35
N PRO A 8 1.45 -0.99 7.55
CA PRO A 8 1.63 0.09 6.59
C PRO A 8 1.94 -0.43 5.18
N THR A 9 2.54 -1.61 5.06
CA THR A 9 2.88 -2.23 3.77
C THR A 9 1.74 -2.96 3.10
N VAL A 10 0.54 -2.97 3.69
CA VAL A 10 -0.65 -3.63 3.16
C VAL A 10 -1.69 -2.57 2.81
N LYS A 11 -2.04 -2.49 1.52
CA LYS A 11 -3.03 -1.55 1.00
C LYS A 11 -4.35 -2.24 0.71
N LEU A 12 -5.45 -1.68 1.20
CA LEU A 12 -6.79 -2.03 0.75
C LEU A 12 -7.06 -1.38 -0.61
N VAL A 13 -7.35 -2.19 -1.62
CA VAL A 13 -7.72 -1.72 -2.96
C VAL A 13 -9.15 -2.19 -3.25
N SER A 14 -10.08 -1.25 -3.24
CA SER A 14 -11.50 -1.52 -3.49
C SER A 14 -11.92 -0.88 -4.81
N THR A 15 -12.49 -1.68 -5.71
CA THR A 15 -13.12 -1.23 -6.96
C THR A 15 -14.61 -1.59 -6.93
N CYS A 16 -15.39 -1.06 -7.88
CA CYS A 16 -16.81 -1.36 -8.00
C CYS A 16 -17.15 -2.84 -8.27
N LYS A 17 -16.17 -3.69 -8.61
CA LYS A 17 -16.40 -5.12 -8.93
C LYS A 17 -15.58 -6.09 -8.08
N ASN A 18 -14.46 -5.65 -7.52
CA ASN A 18 -13.54 -6.51 -6.77
C ASN A 18 -12.83 -5.69 -5.70
N SER A 19 -12.51 -6.35 -4.59
CA SER A 19 -11.66 -5.77 -3.55
C SER A 19 -10.54 -6.74 -3.21
N CYS A 20 -9.35 -6.21 -2.91
CA CYS A 20 -8.21 -7.00 -2.46
C CYS A 20 -7.35 -6.26 -1.44
N LEU A 21 -6.57 -7.02 -0.68
CA LEU A 21 -5.42 -6.51 0.04
C LEU A 21 -4.17 -6.74 -0.82
N TYR A 22 -3.39 -5.69 -1.01
CA TYR A 22 -2.10 -5.75 -1.68
C TYR A 22 -0.97 -5.56 -0.68
N ASP A 23 -0.20 -6.60 -0.46
CA ASP A 23 1.01 -6.57 0.36
C ASP A 23 2.21 -6.22 -0.51
N PHE A 24 2.73 -5.00 -0.34
CA PHE A 24 3.85 -4.48 -1.11
C PHE A 24 5.17 -5.21 -0.82
N VAL A 25 5.35 -5.77 0.37
CA VAL A 25 6.61 -6.44 0.76
C VAL A 25 6.70 -7.81 0.12
N ASN A 26 5.61 -8.58 0.17
CA ASN A 26 5.59 -9.93 -0.35
C ASN A 26 5.09 -10.02 -1.81
N GLY A 27 4.60 -8.91 -2.37
CA GLY A 27 3.99 -8.87 -3.69
C GLY A 27 2.70 -9.69 -3.78
N LEU A 28 2.04 -9.94 -2.65
CA LEU A 28 0.86 -10.78 -2.56
C LEU A 28 -0.41 -9.96 -2.76
N MET A 29 -1.37 -10.54 -3.48
CA MET A 29 -2.70 -9.98 -3.66
C MET A 29 -3.74 -10.96 -3.14
N ILE A 30 -4.46 -10.56 -2.10
CA ILE A 30 -5.45 -11.40 -1.42
C ILE A 30 -6.82 -10.87 -1.77
N LYS A 31 -7.58 -11.66 -2.53
CA LYS A 31 -8.95 -11.32 -2.88
C LYS A 31 -9.82 -11.29 -1.62
N LEU A 32 -10.58 -10.22 -1.46
CA LEU A 32 -11.55 -10.08 -0.38
C LEU A 32 -12.95 -10.43 -0.88
N ASP A 33 -13.74 -11.04 0.00
CA ASP A 33 -15.19 -11.08 -0.17
C ASP A 33 -15.81 -9.74 0.25
N ASP A 34 -17.09 -9.56 -0.10
CA ASP A 34 -17.80 -8.31 0.17
C ASP A 34 -17.90 -8.02 1.67
N LYS A 35 -18.04 -9.06 2.50
CA LYS A 35 -18.14 -8.95 3.96
C LYS A 35 -16.86 -8.40 4.56
N THR A 36 -15.71 -8.96 4.19
CA THR A 36 -14.40 -8.53 4.67
C THR A 36 -14.05 -7.14 4.15
N ASN A 37 -14.39 -6.84 2.89
CA ASN A 37 -14.19 -5.51 2.34
C ASN A 37 -15.03 -4.45 3.07
N GLN A 38 -16.31 -4.72 3.34
CA GLN A 38 -17.16 -3.81 4.11
C GLN A 38 -16.63 -3.64 5.54
N LEU A 39 -16.19 -4.73 6.17
CA LEU A 39 -15.61 -4.68 7.50
C LEU A 39 -14.39 -3.75 7.56
N LEU A 40 -13.42 -3.93 6.67
CA LEU A 40 -12.22 -3.12 6.63
C LEU A 40 -12.53 -1.66 6.33
N ASN A 41 -13.45 -1.36 5.42
CA ASN A 41 -13.91 0.00 5.15
C ASN A 41 -14.61 0.64 6.36
N ASN A 42 -15.41 -0.12 7.11
CA ASN A 42 -16.06 0.38 8.33
C ASN A 42 -15.02 0.71 9.41
N TYR A 43 -13.96 -0.09 9.52
CA TYR A 43 -12.84 0.15 10.41
C TYR A 43 -12.06 1.40 10.07
N SER A 44 -11.74 1.61 8.79
CA SER A 44 -11.07 2.85 8.35
C SER A 44 -11.90 4.10 8.68
N ASN A 45 -13.23 3.95 8.81
CA ASN A 45 -14.16 5.02 9.20
C ASN A 45 -14.45 5.08 10.72
N GLY A 46 -13.79 4.26 11.54
CA GLY A 46 -13.85 4.32 13.00
C GLY A 46 -15.09 3.68 13.65
N ILE A 47 -15.83 2.85 12.92
CA ILE A 47 -17.01 2.12 13.41
C ILE A 47 -16.56 0.91 14.26
N ASP A 48 -17.27 0.64 15.36
CA ASP A 48 -16.89 -0.38 16.36
C ASP A 48 -17.20 -1.84 15.93
N GLU A 49 -16.55 -2.77 16.65
CA GLU A 49 -16.51 -4.22 16.42
C GLU A 49 -17.82 -4.98 16.67
N THR A 50 -18.05 -6.05 15.91
CA THR A 50 -18.97 -7.15 16.25
C THR A 50 -18.18 -8.44 16.50
N ASP A 51 -18.70 -9.40 17.27
CA ASP A 51 -18.01 -10.67 17.57
C ASP A 51 -17.60 -11.45 16.30
N GLU A 52 -18.40 -11.37 15.25
CA GLU A 52 -18.12 -12.02 13.97
C GLU A 52 -16.96 -11.37 13.20
N SER A 53 -16.73 -10.07 13.44
CA SER A 53 -15.63 -9.31 12.87
C SER A 53 -14.29 -9.78 13.42
N ILE A 54 -14.24 -10.10 14.71
CA ILE A 54 -13.01 -10.50 15.42
C ILE A 54 -12.39 -11.75 14.76
N ASN A 55 -13.20 -12.72 14.34
CA ASN A 55 -12.70 -13.93 13.68
C ASN A 55 -12.02 -13.65 12.32
N ILE A 56 -12.52 -12.69 11.56
CA ILE A 56 -11.93 -12.30 10.27
C ILE A 56 -10.60 -11.59 10.51
N LEU A 57 -10.56 -10.71 11.51
CA LEU A 57 -9.38 -9.90 11.82
C LEU A 57 -8.25 -10.74 12.42
N ASN A 58 -8.57 -11.71 13.28
CA ASN A 58 -7.59 -12.69 13.77
C ASN A 58 -6.94 -13.45 12.61
N LYS A 59 -7.71 -13.84 11.57
CA LYS A 59 -7.14 -14.48 10.38
C LYS A 59 -6.20 -13.55 9.62
N LEU A 60 -6.52 -12.26 9.53
CA LEU A 60 -5.64 -11.28 8.88
C LEU A 60 -4.34 -11.07 9.69
N GLU A 61 -4.41 -11.11 11.01
CA GLU A 61 -3.23 -11.11 11.88
C GLU A 61 -2.38 -12.38 11.69
N GLU A 62 -3.01 -13.56 11.66
CA GLU A 62 -2.33 -14.84 11.39
C GLU A 62 -1.64 -14.89 10.02
N LEU A 63 -2.22 -14.21 9.02
CA LEU A 63 -1.63 -14.05 7.70
C LEU A 63 -0.52 -12.99 7.65
N GLY A 64 -0.22 -12.32 8.77
CA GLY A 64 0.81 -11.29 8.85
C GLY A 64 0.45 -10.00 8.12
N LEU A 65 -0.85 -9.69 7.98
CA LEU A 65 -1.34 -8.52 7.23
C LEU A 65 -1.67 -7.33 8.14
N GLY A 66 -1.76 -7.56 9.44
CA GLY A 66 -2.05 -6.53 10.44
C GLY A 66 -1.77 -7.00 11.85
N PHE A 67 -2.11 -6.15 12.81
CA PHE A 67 -1.89 -6.36 14.24
C PHE A 67 -2.90 -5.56 15.08
N TYR A 68 -3.08 -5.96 16.34
CA TYR A 68 -3.89 -5.23 17.29
C TYR A 68 -3.10 -4.16 18.06
N THR A 69 -3.67 -2.96 18.22
CA THR A 69 -3.08 -1.83 18.95
C THR A 69 -4.07 -1.17 19.91
N ASP A 70 -3.58 -0.59 21.00
CA ASP A 70 -4.39 0.11 22.01
C ASP A 70 -4.55 1.62 21.73
N THR A 71 -3.79 2.17 20.78
CA THR A 71 -3.57 3.63 20.69
C THR A 71 -4.27 4.35 19.54
N ILE A 72 -4.46 3.72 18.37
CA ILE A 72 -4.91 4.44 17.17
C ILE A 72 -5.90 3.58 16.37
N LYS A 73 -7.10 4.11 16.11
CA LYS A 73 -8.12 3.50 15.21
C LYS A 73 -7.79 3.67 13.71
N PHE A 74 -6.96 4.65 13.36
CA PHE A 74 -6.74 5.06 11.98
C PHE A 74 -5.73 4.19 11.23
N GLN A 75 -6.11 3.80 10.02
CA GLN A 75 -5.25 3.23 8.99
C GLN A 75 -4.56 4.38 8.25
N GLU A 76 -3.27 4.62 8.51
CA GLU A 76 -2.48 5.43 7.59
C GLU A 76 -2.05 4.58 6.40
N ASP A 77 -2.52 4.96 5.22
CA ASP A 77 -2.02 4.40 3.96
C ASP A 77 -0.52 4.67 3.82
N PHE A 78 0.22 3.67 3.35
CA PHE A 78 1.65 3.77 3.03
C PHE A 78 2.00 5.00 2.19
N GLU A 79 1.13 5.34 1.23
CA GLU A 79 1.29 6.48 0.33
C GLU A 79 1.21 7.84 1.03
N ASN A 80 0.84 7.86 2.31
CA ASN A 80 0.83 9.04 3.17
C ASN A 80 1.81 8.94 4.35
N THR A 81 2.50 7.80 4.52
CA THR A 81 3.55 7.64 5.54
C THR A 81 4.82 8.42 5.19
N ASP A 82 5.65 8.69 6.19
CA ASP A 82 6.92 9.42 6.06
C ASP A 82 7.76 8.93 4.86
N ILE A 83 8.31 9.88 4.09
CA ILE A 83 9.19 9.61 2.94
C ILE A 83 10.37 8.71 3.33
N GLU A 84 10.90 8.83 4.54
CA GLU A 84 12.02 8.03 5.02
C GLU A 84 11.61 6.56 5.24
N LEU A 85 10.43 6.31 5.80
CA LEU A 85 9.87 4.96 5.92
C LEU A 85 9.64 4.32 4.55
N ARG A 86 9.16 5.11 3.57
CA ARG A 86 8.98 4.64 2.19
C ARG A 86 10.28 4.22 1.52
N LYS A 87 11.36 4.99 1.70
CA LYS A 87 12.69 4.67 1.13
C LYS A 87 13.27 3.37 1.70
N VAL A 88 12.99 3.04 2.96
CA VAL A 88 13.49 1.81 3.60
C VAL A 88 12.73 0.58 3.09
N ILE A 89 11.41 0.68 2.97
CA ILE A 89 10.53 -0.44 2.62
C ILE A 89 10.44 -0.65 1.10
N MET A 90 10.44 0.43 0.31
CA MET A 90 10.47 0.42 -1.15
C MET A 90 11.71 1.19 -1.64
N PRO A 91 12.91 0.61 -1.51
CA PRO A 91 14.12 1.26 -1.99
C PRO A 91 14.02 1.55 -3.48
N SER A 92 14.47 2.73 -3.88
CA SER A 92 14.45 3.17 -5.26
C SER A 92 15.34 2.27 -6.11
N ASN A 93 14.75 1.39 -6.91
CA ASN A 93 15.49 0.62 -7.91
C ASN A 93 15.75 1.49 -9.14
N ASN A 94 16.74 2.36 -9.01
CA ASN A 94 17.19 3.21 -10.10
C ASN A 94 17.82 2.33 -11.17
N THR A 95 17.11 2.15 -12.28
CA THR A 95 17.60 1.43 -13.45
C THR A 95 18.01 2.44 -14.50
N ILE A 96 19.28 2.44 -14.90
CA ILE A 96 19.74 3.23 -16.04
C ILE A 96 19.19 2.55 -17.30
N GLN A 97 18.12 3.12 -17.87
CA GLN A 97 17.51 2.58 -19.08
C GLN A 97 18.20 3.08 -20.35
N LYS A 98 18.67 4.34 -20.34
CA LYS A 98 19.32 4.99 -21.47
C LYS A 98 20.40 5.93 -20.97
N VAL A 99 21.51 5.95 -21.69
CA VAL A 99 22.60 6.92 -21.51
C VAL A 99 22.74 7.65 -22.83
N PHE A 100 22.71 8.98 -22.77
CA PHE A 100 23.08 9.83 -23.89
C PHE A 100 24.51 10.28 -23.67
N ILE A 101 25.38 9.95 -24.62
CA ILE A 101 26.76 10.42 -24.62
C ILE A 101 26.83 11.54 -25.65
N GLU A 102 27.01 12.76 -25.18
CA GLU A 102 27.32 13.90 -26.05
C GLU A 102 28.77 13.77 -26.50
N LEU A 103 28.97 13.47 -27.78
CA LEU A 103 30.31 13.30 -28.37
C LEU A 103 30.94 14.63 -28.78
N GLY A 104 30.15 15.70 -28.82
CA GLY A 104 30.56 17.06 -29.14
C GLY A 104 29.34 17.96 -29.27
N SER A 105 29.55 19.25 -28.98
CA SER A 105 28.52 20.29 -29.08
C SER A 105 28.49 20.99 -30.44
N GLU A 106 29.43 20.65 -31.33
CA GLU A 106 29.55 21.22 -32.66
C GLU A 106 28.62 20.50 -33.64
N CYS A 107 27.79 21.25 -34.33
CA CYS A 107 26.87 20.75 -35.35
C CYS A 107 27.06 21.56 -36.63
N ASN A 108 27.30 20.88 -37.75
CA ASN A 108 27.47 21.50 -39.06
C ASN A 108 26.14 21.75 -39.79
N LEU A 109 25.01 21.54 -39.12
CA LEU A 109 23.69 21.88 -39.65
C LEU A 109 23.45 23.39 -39.49
N VAL A 110 23.58 24.12 -40.60
CA VAL A 110 23.20 25.52 -40.69
C VAL A 110 21.75 25.59 -41.18
N TYR A 111 20.82 26.06 -40.34
CA TYR A 111 19.47 26.39 -40.78
C TYR A 111 19.51 27.73 -41.52
N ASN A 112 19.34 27.70 -42.84
CA ASN A 112 19.01 28.89 -43.60
C ASN A 112 17.51 29.16 -43.41
N LEU A 113 17.19 30.13 -42.55
CA LEU A 113 15.86 30.73 -42.43
C LEU A 113 15.62 31.72 -43.59
#